data_AF-A0A7S4EJZ2-F1
#
_entry.id   AF-A0A7S4EJZ2-F1
#
_cell.length_a   1.000
_cell.length_b   1.000
_cell.length_c   1.000
_cell.angle_alpha   90.00
_cell.angle_beta   90.00
_cell.angle_gamma   90.00
#
_symmetry.space_group_name_H-M   'P 1'
#
loop_
_entity.id
_entity.type
_entity.pdbx_description
1 polymer ?
#
loop_
_entity_poly.entity_id
_entity_poly.type
_entity_poly.pdbx_seq_one_letter_code
_entity_poly.pdbx_strand_id
1 'polypeptide(L)'
;STSTSTSTCGLYAVRACQGCFRSLEPASCLSKEGLPFSELWPVSEYIYDDPMTECQENIVVIDDSDNNNYPKGLTSTAVPAPNNSSYYQTKSGRIMCRGCGSIFCNRFCAKNYLQAVGNCCRCTRAIEGLVNAIIRCEKQRLRPTENHSGDHNSDCEKEEEEEDLDSFLDIDPVLILACKMFVAHVHKHRKETVIGDGDGDGDGDGDSAARDSLFYGLCGEAKDILSLGLGSTSSLLSDGNDGNSIASLPLWNEYRAIADALDLTELERASDGSLFSLEQFHKIAAIAQRNAISLTTGSPFRTYYQAMIRRTGGRGSSRQQQTVSDVARRLGANDGKLTRDMDRMVEEKCCVKMGGIFTLTARMNHSCDPNAEIRSQEYVDCNIDIVAKKDIGRGEEICISYVNVGPNPSNSIIARNRRQRELRTRYLFHCQCSRCAR
;
A
#
# COMPACT_ATOMS: atom_id res chain seq x y z
N SER A 1 34.36 8.93 -10.52
CA SER A 1 33.28 9.19 -9.53
C SER A 1 31.99 9.48 -10.29
N THR A 2 31.42 8.44 -10.89
CA THR A 2 30.15 8.50 -11.61
C THR A 2 29.09 7.95 -10.67
N SER A 3 28.29 8.85 -10.08
CA SER A 3 27.13 8.50 -9.27
C SER A 3 26.06 7.90 -10.19
N THR A 4 25.96 6.58 -10.21
CA THR A 4 24.84 5.84 -10.78
C THR A 4 23.60 6.15 -9.95
N SER A 5 22.80 7.11 -10.43
CA SER A 5 21.45 7.32 -9.92
C SER A 5 20.57 6.18 -10.45
N THR A 6 20.54 5.08 -9.71
CA THR A 6 19.54 4.04 -9.91
C THR A 6 18.17 4.67 -9.67
N SER A 7 17.39 4.81 -10.75
CA SER A 7 15.99 5.18 -10.68
C SER A 7 15.24 4.01 -10.07
N THR A 8 15.11 4.01 -8.74
CA THR A 8 14.26 3.07 -8.00
C THR A 8 12.80 3.38 -8.31
N CYS A 9 12.30 2.81 -9.40
CA CYS A 9 10.88 2.60 -9.60
C CYS A 9 10.37 1.71 -8.45
N GLY A 10 9.22 2.04 -7.84
CA GLY A 10 8.58 1.18 -6.84
C GLY A 10 9.02 1.35 -5.38
N LEU A 11 8.68 2.49 -4.76
CA LEU A 11 8.45 2.51 -3.30
C LEU A 11 6.99 2.89 -3.06
N TYR A 12 6.15 1.86 -3.04
CA TYR A 12 4.68 1.84 -2.96
C TYR A 12 4.07 2.63 -1.79
N ALA A 13 4.88 3.20 -0.90
CA ALA A 13 4.42 3.93 0.29
C ALA A 13 4.99 5.35 0.42
N VAL A 14 5.80 5.87 -0.51
CA VAL A 14 6.42 7.21 -0.34
C VAL A 14 5.75 8.28 -1.22
N ARG A 15 4.90 7.87 -2.16
CA ARG A 15 4.49 8.69 -3.32
C ARG A 15 3.07 9.26 -3.24
N ALA A 16 2.33 8.91 -2.18
CA ALA A 16 1.03 9.44 -1.85
C ALA A 16 1.03 9.96 -0.40
N CYS A 17 0.04 10.77 -0.05
CA CYS A 17 -0.16 11.14 1.34
C CYS A 17 -0.31 9.86 2.18
N GLN A 18 0.48 9.70 3.23
CA GLN A 18 0.35 8.50 4.07
C GLN A 18 -0.91 8.47 4.93
N GLY A 19 -1.55 9.62 5.17
CA GLY A 19 -2.83 9.72 5.87
C GLY A 19 -4.03 9.54 4.94
N CYS A 20 -4.16 10.38 3.91
CA CYS A 20 -5.33 10.39 3.02
C CYS A 20 -5.10 9.75 1.65
N PHE A 21 -3.94 9.15 1.41
CA PHE A 21 -3.65 8.38 0.19
C PHE A 21 -3.77 9.12 -1.15
N ARG A 22 -4.05 10.42 -1.14
CA ARG A 22 -4.03 11.28 -2.32
C ARG A 22 -2.65 11.19 -2.97
N SER A 23 -2.59 10.95 -4.29
CA SER A 23 -1.32 10.95 -5.03
C SER A 23 -0.64 12.31 -4.86
N LEU A 24 0.58 12.33 -4.32
CA LEU A 24 1.38 13.54 -4.09
C LEU A 24 2.67 13.52 -4.91
N GLU A 25 2.79 12.56 -5.84
CA GLU A 25 4.05 12.27 -6.54
C GLU A 25 4.55 13.50 -7.28
N PRO A 26 5.82 13.92 -7.13
CA PRO A 26 6.31 15.11 -7.79
C PRO A 26 6.28 14.97 -9.31
N ALA A 27 5.91 16.04 -10.03
CA ALA A 27 5.97 16.07 -11.49
C ALA A 27 7.37 15.80 -12.07
N SER A 28 8.43 15.79 -11.24
CA SER A 28 9.78 15.37 -11.60
C SER A 28 9.92 13.88 -11.92
N CYS A 29 8.96 13.03 -11.55
CA CYS A 29 8.96 11.64 -12.01
C CYS A 29 8.59 11.52 -13.50
N LEU A 30 7.89 12.51 -14.06
CA LEU A 30 7.41 12.49 -15.45
C LEU A 30 8.50 12.86 -16.45
N SER A 31 9.51 13.63 -16.04
CA SER A 31 10.67 13.97 -16.86
C SER A 31 11.86 14.40 -16.01
N LYS A 32 13.09 14.25 -16.52
CA LYS A 32 14.33 14.65 -15.82
C LYS A 32 14.33 16.11 -15.35
N GLU A 33 13.65 16.99 -16.07
CA GLU A 33 13.55 18.42 -15.74
C GLU A 33 12.27 18.78 -14.95
N GLY A 34 11.39 17.81 -14.70
CA GLY A 34 10.05 17.99 -14.12
C GLY A 34 9.09 18.77 -14.99
N LEU A 35 7.82 18.91 -14.58
CA LEU A 35 6.89 19.78 -15.31
C LEU A 35 7.03 21.24 -14.85
N PRO A 36 6.75 22.24 -15.72
CA PRO A 36 6.64 23.64 -15.33
C PRO A 36 5.72 23.81 -14.11
N PHE A 37 6.05 24.69 -13.17
CA PHE A 37 5.25 24.90 -11.95
C PHE A 37 5.00 23.60 -11.15
N SER A 38 6.02 22.76 -11.00
CA SER A 38 5.93 21.48 -10.28
C SER A 38 5.46 21.64 -8.82
N GLU A 39 5.61 22.82 -8.23
CA GLU A 39 5.06 23.16 -6.92
C GLU A 39 3.53 23.14 -6.88
N LEU A 40 2.85 23.28 -8.03
CA LEU A 40 1.40 23.13 -8.17
C LEU A 40 0.95 21.66 -8.21
N TRP A 41 1.88 20.71 -8.11
CA TRP A 41 1.58 19.29 -8.32
C TRP A 41 1.67 18.48 -7.03
N PRO A 42 0.56 17.93 -6.52
CA PRO A 42 -0.83 18.37 -6.67
C PRO A 42 -1.17 19.56 -5.76
N VAL A 43 -2.11 20.41 -6.20
CA VAL A 43 -2.75 21.41 -5.33
C VAL A 43 -3.92 20.74 -4.61
N SER A 44 -4.00 20.85 -3.29
CA SER A 44 -5.24 20.48 -2.60
C SER A 44 -6.35 21.45 -3.01
N GLU A 45 -7.48 20.96 -3.51
CA GLU A 45 -8.67 21.80 -3.75
C GLU A 45 -9.22 22.37 -2.42
N TYR A 46 -8.79 21.82 -1.28
CA TYR A 46 -9.17 22.19 0.08
C TYR A 46 -7.96 22.71 0.88
N ILE A 47 -7.35 23.81 0.43
CA ILE A 47 -6.59 24.65 1.37
C ILE A 47 -7.62 25.64 1.90
N TYR A 48 -8.21 25.35 3.07
CA TYR A 48 -8.78 26.44 3.86
C TYR A 48 -7.67 27.46 4.09
N ASP A 49 -7.97 28.73 3.84
CA ASP A 49 -7.07 29.86 3.97
C ASP A 49 -6.37 29.87 5.34
N ASP A 50 -5.17 29.29 5.41
CA ASP A 50 -4.21 29.60 6.46
C ASP A 50 -3.31 30.71 5.88
N PRO A 51 -3.27 31.92 6.45
CA PRO A 51 -2.61 33.04 5.84
C PRO A 51 -1.14 32.72 5.58
N MET A 52 -0.73 32.92 4.33
CA MET A 52 0.63 32.85 3.81
C MET A 52 1.65 33.32 4.84
N THR A 53 2.20 32.39 5.61
CA THR A 53 3.36 32.64 6.45
C THR A 53 4.58 32.37 5.59
N GLU A 54 5.48 33.36 5.51
CA GLU A 54 6.72 33.27 4.77
C GLU A 54 7.47 31.97 5.10
N CYS A 55 7.75 31.18 4.06
CA CYS A 55 8.38 29.87 4.16
C CYS A 55 9.83 29.97 4.64
N GLN A 56 10.04 29.94 5.95
CA GLN A 56 11.28 29.46 6.55
C GLN A 56 11.15 27.95 6.78
N GLU A 57 12.26 27.21 6.67
CA GLU A 57 12.35 25.76 6.94
C GLU A 57 12.07 25.45 8.41
N ASN A 58 10.82 25.61 8.83
CA ASN A 58 10.41 25.43 10.20
C ASN A 58 10.25 23.93 10.47
N ILE A 59 10.95 23.45 11.50
CA ILE A 59 10.72 22.13 12.08
C ILE A 59 9.27 22.10 12.55
N VAL A 60 8.49 21.16 12.01
CA VAL A 60 7.10 20.96 12.44
C VAL A 60 7.14 19.94 13.56
N VAL A 61 6.89 20.39 14.78
CA VAL A 61 6.64 19.50 15.91
C VAL A 61 5.25 18.90 15.71
N ILE A 62 5.21 17.62 15.38
CA ILE A 62 3.99 16.83 15.46
C ILE A 62 4.07 16.15 16.83
N ASP A 63 3.56 16.83 17.86
CA ASP A 63 3.53 16.26 19.20
C ASP A 63 2.62 15.02 19.21
N ASP A 64 3.22 13.90 19.56
CA ASP A 64 2.57 12.94 20.45
C ASP A 64 2.94 13.42 21.85
N SER A 65 1.98 13.96 22.60
CA SER A 65 2.18 14.27 24.04
C SER A 65 2.59 13.05 24.88
N ASP A 66 2.61 11.85 24.27
CA ASP A 66 2.75 10.57 24.95
C ASP A 66 4.01 9.75 24.51
N ASN A 67 4.83 10.21 23.54
CA ASN A 67 5.90 9.38 22.94
C ASN A 67 7.24 9.36 23.70
N ASN A 68 7.38 10.11 24.80
CA ASN A 68 8.65 10.20 25.54
C ASN A 68 8.95 9.02 26.48
N ASN A 69 8.09 7.99 26.54
CA ASN A 69 8.20 6.89 27.51
C ASN A 69 8.32 5.48 26.89
N TYR A 70 9.12 5.30 25.84
CA TYR A 70 9.62 3.95 25.53
C TYR A 70 10.69 3.55 26.55
N PRO A 71 10.59 2.38 27.22
CA PRO A 71 11.61 1.95 28.17
C PRO A 71 12.95 1.75 27.46
N LYS A 72 13.97 2.51 27.90
CA LYS A 72 15.37 2.26 27.55
C LYS A 72 15.84 1.03 28.33
N GLY A 73 15.72 -0.15 27.73
CA GLY A 73 16.20 -1.42 28.30
C GLY A 73 17.35 -2.05 27.52
N LEU A 74 18.54 -2.01 28.13
CA LEU A 74 19.74 -2.85 27.97
C LEU A 74 20.48 -2.94 26.63
N THR A 75 21.60 -2.22 26.59
CA THR A 75 22.89 -2.50 25.93
C THR A 75 22.90 -3.61 24.86
N SER A 76 22.81 -3.19 23.60
CA SER A 76 23.44 -3.88 22.47
C SER A 76 24.07 -2.81 21.58
N THR A 77 25.30 -3.07 21.13
CA THR A 77 26.17 -2.16 20.36
C THR A 77 25.72 -2.02 18.90
N ALA A 78 24.45 -1.68 18.68
CA ALA A 78 23.92 -1.27 17.39
C ALA A 78 23.51 0.21 17.46
N VAL A 79 23.96 0.99 16.48
CA VAL A 79 23.66 2.42 16.34
C VAL A 79 22.14 2.65 16.50
N PRO A 80 21.68 3.50 17.44
CA PRO A 80 20.25 3.72 17.63
C PRO A 80 19.69 4.45 16.41
N ALA A 81 18.68 3.84 15.77
CA ALA A 81 17.90 4.54 14.75
C ALA A 81 17.25 5.78 15.38
N PRO A 82 17.14 6.91 14.66
CA PRO A 82 16.53 8.11 15.21
C PRO A 82 15.06 7.85 15.52
N ASN A 83 14.75 7.62 16.81
CA ASN A 83 13.40 7.30 17.29
C ASN A 83 12.39 8.46 17.13
N ASN A 84 12.86 9.69 16.87
CA ASN A 84 11.99 10.83 16.58
C ASN A 84 11.96 11.12 15.08
N SER A 85 10.86 10.75 14.43
CA SER A 85 10.52 11.26 13.11
C SER A 85 10.38 12.78 13.20
N SER A 86 11.40 13.51 12.77
CA SER A 86 11.32 14.96 12.63
C SER A 86 10.66 15.31 11.30
N TYR A 87 9.68 16.22 11.36
CA TYR A 87 8.93 16.65 10.19
C TYR A 87 9.34 18.07 9.79
N TYR A 88 9.24 18.37 8.50
CA TYR A 88 9.40 19.73 7.98
C TYR A 88 8.27 20.04 6.99
N GLN A 89 7.94 21.32 6.86
CA GLN A 89 6.96 21.79 5.90
C GLN A 89 7.65 22.23 4.60
N THR A 90 7.15 21.77 3.46
CA THR A 90 7.63 22.19 2.14
C THR A 90 7.05 23.57 1.77
N LYS A 91 7.63 24.20 0.74
CA LYS A 91 7.07 25.43 0.14
C LYS A 91 5.63 25.28 -0.38
N SER A 92 5.22 24.05 -0.69
CA SER A 92 3.85 23.71 -1.11
C SER A 92 2.92 23.38 0.06
N GLY A 93 3.37 23.58 1.31
CA GLY A 93 2.56 23.36 2.52
C GLY A 93 2.49 21.89 2.97
N ARG A 94 3.15 20.96 2.28
CA ARG A 94 3.17 19.52 2.62
C ARG A 94 4.06 19.27 3.82
N ILE A 95 3.76 18.20 4.56
CA ILE A 95 4.60 17.76 5.67
C ILE A 95 5.41 16.56 5.22
N MET A 96 6.72 16.59 5.41
CA MET A 96 7.63 15.51 5.02
C MET A 96 8.45 15.03 6.20
N CYS A 97 8.58 13.71 6.35
CA CYS A 97 9.49 13.11 7.32
C CYS A 97 10.94 13.23 6.85
N ARG A 98 11.84 13.71 7.71
CA ARG A 98 13.29 13.77 7.42
C ARG A 98 13.96 12.40 7.36
N GLY A 99 13.41 11.41 8.08
CA GLY A 99 13.99 10.07 8.16
C GLY A 99 13.66 9.21 6.94
N CYS A 100 12.37 8.94 6.71
CA CYS A 100 11.93 8.03 5.64
C CYS A 100 11.34 8.72 4.40
N GLY A 101 11.27 10.05 4.38
CA GLY A 101 10.71 10.79 3.25
C GLY A 101 9.18 10.68 3.12
N SER A 102 8.47 10.02 4.04
CA SER A 102 7.01 9.95 4.04
C SER A 102 6.38 11.33 3.93
N ILE A 103 5.40 11.46 3.03
CA ILE A 103 4.76 12.75 2.69
C ILE A 103 3.32 12.76 3.20
N PHE A 104 2.89 13.90 3.73
CA PHE A 104 1.52 14.16 4.17
C PHE A 104 0.98 15.43 3.54
N CYS A 105 -0.31 15.39 3.23
CA CYS A 105 -1.05 16.46 2.59
C CYS A 105 -1.03 17.75 3.42
N ASN A 106 -1.12 17.60 4.75
CA ASN A 106 -1.13 18.66 5.76
C ASN A 106 -0.84 18.05 7.14
N ARG A 107 -0.85 18.87 8.19
CA ARG A 107 -0.62 18.43 9.58
C ARG A 107 -1.68 17.45 10.10
N PHE A 108 -2.93 17.59 9.68
CA PHE A 108 -4.02 16.68 10.07
C PHE A 108 -3.78 15.26 9.55
N CYS A 109 -3.45 15.12 8.27
CA CYS A 109 -3.02 13.86 7.65
C CYS A 109 -1.87 13.20 8.43
N ALA A 110 -0.86 13.98 8.83
CA ALA A 110 0.30 13.48 9.57
C ALA A 110 -0.03 13.05 11.00
N LYS A 111 -0.83 13.85 11.73
CA LYS A 111 -1.26 13.53 13.10
C LYS A 111 -2.15 12.27 13.13
N ASN A 112 -3.12 12.16 12.24
CA ASN A 112 -4.00 10.99 12.18
C ASN A 112 -3.21 9.72 11.85
N TYR A 113 -2.24 9.81 10.94
CA TYR A 113 -1.37 8.69 10.64
C TYR A 113 -0.53 8.29 11.85
N LEU A 114 0.07 9.25 12.55
CA LEU A 114 0.85 8.98 13.76
C LEU A 114 -0.01 8.29 14.82
N GLN A 115 -1.26 8.74 15.01
CA GLN A 115 -2.19 8.13 15.95
C GLN A 115 -2.62 6.71 15.57
N ALA A 116 -2.81 6.43 14.27
CA ALA A 116 -3.33 5.15 13.79
C ALA A 116 -2.25 4.08 13.55
N VAL A 117 -1.09 4.49 13.02
CA VAL A 117 -0.02 3.60 12.55
C VAL A 117 1.27 3.79 13.35
N GLY A 118 1.43 4.93 14.01
CA GLY A 118 2.64 5.25 14.76
C GLY A 118 3.74 5.88 13.89
N ASN A 119 4.98 5.58 14.24
CA ASN A 119 6.16 6.17 13.61
C ASN A 119 6.26 5.78 12.11
N CYS A 120 6.20 6.78 11.22
CA CYS A 120 6.26 6.56 9.77
C CYS A 120 7.56 5.89 9.31
N CYS A 121 8.72 6.16 9.95
CA CYS A 121 9.97 5.49 9.60
C CYS A 121 9.92 3.99 9.88
N ARG A 122 9.31 3.56 11.00
CA ARG A 122 9.13 2.13 11.31
C ARG A 122 8.23 1.46 10.26
N CYS A 123 7.11 2.09 9.92
CA CYS A 123 6.21 1.57 8.89
C CYS A 123 6.90 1.48 7.52
N THR A 124 7.63 2.52 7.09
CA THR A 124 8.37 2.50 5.83
C THR A 124 9.42 1.38 5.80
N ARG A 125 10.22 1.22 6.86
CA ARG A 125 11.22 0.13 6.94
C ARG A 125 10.57 -1.26 6.88
N ALA A 126 9.42 -1.45 7.54
CA ALA A 126 8.70 -2.72 7.51
C ALA A 126 8.20 -3.04 6.09
N ILE A 127 7.68 -2.04 5.36
CA ILE A 127 7.27 -2.18 3.97
C ILE A 127 8.47 -2.47 3.07
N GLU A 128 9.59 -1.75 3.24
CA GLU A 128 10.82 -2.01 2.49
C GLU A 128 11.36 -3.42 2.74
N GLY A 129 11.33 -3.88 3.99
CA GLY A 129 11.71 -5.24 4.37
C GLY A 129 10.84 -6.29 3.67
N LEU A 130 9.52 -6.10 3.68
CA LEU A 130 8.56 -6.94 2.94
C LEU A 130 8.88 -6.98 1.44
N VAL A 131 9.03 -5.81 0.81
CA VAL A 131 9.31 -5.68 -0.63
C VAL A 131 10.61 -6.41 -0.99
N ASN A 132 11.68 -6.17 -0.22
CA ASN A 132 12.98 -6.80 -0.44
C ASN A 132 12.92 -8.33 -0.25
N ALA A 133 12.13 -8.83 0.69
CA ALA A 133 11.93 -10.27 0.88
C ALA A 133 11.25 -10.90 -0.35
N ILE A 134 10.21 -10.27 -0.88
CA ILE A 134 9.50 -10.73 -2.09
C ILE A 134 10.45 -10.75 -3.29
N ILE A 135 11.18 -9.65 -3.53
CA ILE A 135 12.14 -9.55 -4.66
C ILE A 135 13.20 -10.65 -4.57
N ARG A 136 13.77 -10.89 -3.37
CA ARG A 136 14.78 -11.94 -3.18
C ARG A 136 14.23 -13.33 -3.49
N CYS A 137 13.02 -13.64 -3.05
CA CYS A 137 12.38 -14.94 -3.34
C CYS A 137 12.09 -15.13 -4.83
N GLU A 138 11.65 -14.10 -5.55
CA GLU A 138 11.44 -14.16 -7.00
C GLU A 138 12.76 -14.35 -7.77
N LYS A 139 13.83 -13.62 -7.38
CA LYS A 139 15.16 -13.82 -7.96
C LYS A 139 15.68 -15.25 -7.76
N GLN A 140 15.39 -15.88 -6.61
CA GLN A 140 15.75 -17.28 -6.35
C GLN A 140 14.96 -18.27 -7.21
N ARG A 141 13.67 -18.01 -7.49
CA ARG A 141 12.84 -18.87 -8.36
C ARG A 141 13.31 -18.86 -9.82
N LEU A 142 13.83 -17.74 -10.30
CA LEU A 142 14.23 -17.55 -11.69
C LEU A 142 15.64 -18.08 -12.00
N ARG A 143 16.46 -18.40 -10.99
CA ARG A 143 17.78 -19.01 -11.21
C ARG A 143 17.61 -20.47 -11.65
N PRO A 144 18.09 -20.88 -12.84
CA PRO A 144 18.08 -22.28 -13.23
C PRO A 144 18.88 -23.10 -12.21
N THR A 145 18.34 -24.25 -11.81
CA THR A 145 19.13 -25.27 -11.12
C THR A 145 20.19 -25.78 -12.10
N GLU A 146 21.42 -25.28 -11.99
CA GLU A 146 22.57 -25.91 -12.64
C GLU A 146 22.79 -27.27 -11.98
N ASN A 147 22.13 -28.30 -12.53
CA ASN A 147 22.50 -29.67 -12.25
C ASN A 147 23.88 -29.92 -12.86
N HIS A 148 24.82 -30.25 -12.00
CA HIS A 148 26.12 -30.80 -12.35
C HIS A 148 26.00 -31.94 -13.36
N SER A 149 26.36 -31.67 -14.61
CA SER A 149 27.05 -32.63 -15.46
C SER A 149 28.27 -31.91 -16.01
N GLY A 150 29.45 -32.28 -15.53
CA GLY A 150 30.70 -31.71 -15.99
C GLY A 150 30.90 -32.00 -17.47
N ASP A 151 31.31 -30.98 -18.22
CA ASP A 151 32.45 -31.10 -19.11
C ASP A 151 32.98 -29.73 -19.55
N HIS A 152 34.24 -29.75 -19.97
CA HIS A 152 35.19 -28.65 -20.13
C HIS A 152 34.81 -27.40 -20.95
N ASN A 153 35.45 -26.29 -20.55
CA ASN A 153 35.90 -25.12 -21.34
C ASN A 153 34.91 -24.37 -22.23
N SER A 154 34.57 -23.13 -21.84
CA SER A 154 34.90 -21.94 -22.63
C SER A 154 34.75 -20.67 -21.80
N ASP A 155 35.81 -19.85 -21.78
CA ASP A 155 35.75 -18.45 -21.36
C ASP A 155 34.81 -17.71 -22.31
N CYS A 156 33.69 -17.22 -21.77
CA CYS A 156 32.90 -16.18 -22.39
C CYS A 156 32.32 -15.32 -21.27
N GLU A 157 32.92 -14.14 -21.10
CA GLU A 157 32.40 -13.03 -20.33
C GLU A 157 30.92 -12.82 -20.71
N LYS A 158 30.02 -13.16 -19.78
CA LYS A 158 28.62 -12.73 -19.76
C LYS A 158 28.36 -12.00 -18.46
N GLU A 159 29.08 -10.90 -18.28
CA GLU A 159 28.55 -9.75 -17.54
C GLU A 159 27.67 -8.96 -18.53
N GLU A 160 26.61 -8.32 -18.06
CA GLU A 160 25.62 -7.54 -18.84
C GLU A 160 24.38 -8.29 -19.37
N GLU A 161 23.50 -8.69 -18.45
CA GLU A 161 22.03 -8.61 -18.61
C GLU A 161 21.31 -8.73 -17.23
N GLU A 162 21.90 -8.17 -16.17
CA GLU A 162 21.30 -8.11 -14.81
C GLU A 162 20.55 -6.78 -14.56
N GLU A 163 20.30 -5.98 -15.61
CA GLU A 163 19.48 -4.77 -15.53
C GLU A 163 17.99 -5.11 -15.70
N ASP A 164 17.14 -4.51 -14.86
CA ASP A 164 15.67 -4.42 -14.94
C ASP A 164 14.76 -5.53 -14.36
N LEU A 165 15.25 -6.50 -13.58
CA LEU A 165 14.34 -7.33 -12.76
C LEU A 165 13.72 -6.56 -11.57
N ASP A 166 14.44 -5.56 -11.05
CA ASP A 166 13.98 -4.74 -9.93
C ASP A 166 12.94 -3.68 -10.35
N SER A 167 12.79 -3.38 -11.65
CA SER A 167 11.94 -2.29 -12.13
C SER A 167 10.50 -2.71 -12.49
N PHE A 168 10.18 -4.01 -12.47
CA PHE A 168 8.89 -4.53 -12.98
C PHE A 168 8.10 -5.48 -12.07
N LEU A 169 8.55 -5.74 -10.83
CA LEU A 169 7.78 -6.57 -9.90
C LEU A 169 6.55 -5.80 -9.36
N ASP A 170 5.37 -6.14 -9.89
CA ASP A 170 4.05 -5.65 -9.43
C ASP A 170 3.72 -6.38 -8.11
N ILE A 171 4.07 -5.75 -6.99
CA ILE A 171 3.82 -6.32 -5.66
C ILE A 171 2.34 -6.17 -5.36
N ASP A 172 1.72 -7.27 -4.91
CA ASP A 172 0.30 -7.25 -4.56
C ASP A 172 0.02 -6.18 -3.49
N PRO A 173 -0.80 -5.15 -3.79
CA PRO A 173 -1.14 -4.10 -2.83
C PRO A 173 -1.77 -4.63 -1.54
N VAL A 174 -2.35 -5.83 -1.56
CA VAL A 174 -2.89 -6.50 -0.37
C VAL A 174 -1.78 -6.81 0.65
N LEU A 175 -0.60 -7.24 0.21
CA LEU A 175 0.50 -7.54 1.13
C LEU A 175 1.05 -6.28 1.80
N ILE A 176 1.10 -5.18 1.04
CA ILE A 176 1.46 -3.86 1.58
C ILE A 176 0.42 -3.42 2.62
N LEU A 177 -0.87 -3.62 2.35
CA LEU A 177 -1.95 -3.35 3.29
C LEU A 177 -1.82 -4.21 4.55
N ALA A 178 -1.59 -5.52 4.41
CA ALA A 178 -1.40 -6.44 5.52
C ALA A 178 -0.22 -6.03 6.42
N CYS A 179 0.90 -5.61 5.82
CA CYS A 179 2.03 -5.05 6.55
C CYS A 179 1.62 -3.80 7.34
N LYS A 180 0.96 -2.82 6.70
CA LYS A 180 0.47 -1.61 7.39
C LYS A 180 -0.49 -1.93 8.54
N MET A 181 -1.40 -2.90 8.34
CA MET A 181 -2.32 -3.37 9.38
C MET A 181 -1.59 -4.01 10.55
N PHE A 182 -0.54 -4.81 10.28
CA PHE A 182 0.29 -5.40 11.33
C PHE A 182 1.08 -4.35 12.10
N VAL A 183 1.68 -3.37 11.41
CA VAL A 183 2.37 -2.22 12.05
C VAL A 183 1.40 -1.46 12.96
N ALA A 184 0.19 -1.14 12.48
CA ALA A 184 -0.84 -0.46 13.25
C ALA A 184 -1.30 -1.30 14.45
N HIS A 185 -1.42 -2.62 14.30
CA HIS A 185 -1.77 -3.54 15.39
C HIS A 185 -0.72 -3.51 16.51
N VAL A 186 0.57 -3.60 16.16
CA VAL A 186 1.69 -3.49 17.11
C VAL A 186 1.69 -2.12 17.79
N HIS A 187 1.49 -1.04 17.04
CA HIS A 187 1.45 0.31 17.60
C HIS A 187 0.31 0.50 18.60
N LYS A 188 -0.91 0.09 18.24
CA LYS A 188 -2.09 0.19 19.12
C LYS A 188 -1.88 -0.58 20.42
N HIS A 189 -1.42 -1.83 20.33
CA HIS A 189 -1.16 -2.65 21.51
C HIS A 189 -0.09 -2.02 22.43
N ARG A 190 1.04 -1.57 21.87
CA ARG A 190 2.11 -0.91 22.65
C ARG A 190 1.63 0.38 23.32
N LYS A 191 0.70 1.11 22.70
CA LYS A 191 0.09 2.31 23.29
C LYS A 191 -0.84 1.98 24.46
N GLU A 192 -1.68 0.97 24.30
CA GLU A 192 -2.62 0.52 25.34
C GLU A 192 -1.88 -0.03 26.58
N THR A 193 -0.78 -0.78 26.38
CA THR A 193 0.04 -1.27 27.50
C THR A 193 0.73 -0.15 28.29
N VAL A 194 1.04 0.99 27.67
CA VAL A 194 1.68 2.13 28.35
C VAL A 194 0.67 2.96 29.16
N ILE A 195 -0.60 2.98 28.73
CA ILE A 195 -1.67 3.73 29.42
C ILE A 195 -2.31 2.88 30.55
N GLY A 196 -2.26 1.56 30.45
CA GLY A 196 -2.92 0.61 31.36
C GLY A 196 -2.27 0.40 32.73
N ASP A 197 -1.14 1.03 33.04
CA ASP A 197 -0.47 0.90 34.35
C ASP A 197 -1.04 1.86 35.44
N GLY A 198 -2.18 2.52 35.17
CA GLY A 198 -2.90 3.33 36.15
C GLY A 198 -4.17 2.65 36.65
N ASP A 199 -4.12 2.12 37.88
CA ASP A 199 -5.24 1.66 38.73
C ASP A 199 -6.64 1.73 38.11
N GLY A 200 -7.11 0.58 37.60
CA GLY A 200 -8.48 0.42 37.12
C GLY A 200 -9.03 -0.96 37.45
N ASP A 201 -9.55 -1.12 38.68
CA ASP A 201 -10.55 -2.14 38.99
C ASP A 201 -11.72 -1.97 38.01
N GLY A 202 -12.01 -2.99 37.19
CA GLY A 202 -13.11 -2.88 36.23
C GLY A 202 -13.42 -4.19 35.53
N ASP A 203 -14.52 -4.80 35.94
CA ASP A 203 -15.26 -5.89 35.27
C ASP A 203 -15.67 -5.50 33.84
N GLY A 204 -14.70 -5.43 32.93
CA GLY A 204 -14.91 -5.16 31.51
C GLY A 204 -15.40 -6.39 30.78
N ASP A 205 -16.67 -6.37 30.37
CA ASP A 205 -17.30 -7.37 29.50
C ASP A 205 -16.42 -7.63 28.25
N GLY A 206 -15.93 -8.87 28.09
CA GLY A 206 -14.97 -9.25 27.05
C GLY A 206 -15.45 -8.99 25.61
N ASP A 207 -16.77 -8.77 25.43
CA ASP A 207 -17.36 -8.39 24.14
C ASP A 207 -17.02 -6.95 23.71
N SER A 208 -16.75 -6.03 24.65
CA SER A 208 -16.38 -4.64 24.33
C SER A 208 -14.97 -4.55 23.75
N ALA A 209 -14.00 -5.25 24.36
CA ALA A 209 -12.62 -5.26 23.89
C ALA A 209 -12.48 -5.91 22.50
N ALA A 210 -13.30 -6.91 22.19
CA ALA A 210 -13.34 -7.55 20.87
C ALA A 210 -13.88 -6.60 19.78
N ARG A 211 -14.87 -5.75 20.11
CA ARG A 211 -15.44 -4.73 19.20
C ARG A 211 -14.46 -3.61 18.89
N ASP A 212 -13.53 -3.34 19.79
CA ASP A 212 -12.48 -2.32 19.61
C ASP A 212 -11.27 -2.83 18.81
N SER A 213 -11.25 -4.11 18.42
CA SER A 213 -10.21 -4.65 17.53
C SER A 213 -10.28 -4.01 16.14
N LEU A 214 -9.13 -3.62 15.59
CA LEU A 214 -8.97 -3.13 14.21
C LEU A 214 -9.59 -4.10 13.17
N PHE A 215 -9.73 -5.36 13.54
CA PHE A 215 -10.14 -6.45 12.67
C PHE A 215 -11.58 -6.95 12.92
N TYR A 216 -12.33 -6.30 13.81
CA TYR A 216 -13.68 -6.74 14.18
C TYR A 216 -14.62 -6.81 12.97
N GLY A 217 -15.27 -7.96 12.81
CA GLY A 217 -16.25 -8.20 11.74
C GLY A 217 -15.66 -8.41 10.34
N LEU A 218 -14.33 -8.58 10.21
CA LEU A 218 -13.67 -8.94 8.96
C LEU A 218 -13.39 -10.45 8.89
N CYS A 219 -13.54 -11.04 7.71
CA CYS A 219 -13.31 -12.48 7.51
C CYS A 219 -11.85 -12.78 7.14
N GLY A 220 -11.25 -13.78 7.77
CA GLY A 220 -9.93 -14.31 7.39
C GLY A 220 -9.28 -15.05 8.56
N GLU A 221 -8.81 -16.26 8.30
CA GLU A 221 -8.12 -17.09 9.29
C GLU A 221 -6.69 -17.39 8.84
N ALA A 222 -5.78 -17.64 9.78
CA ALA A 222 -4.38 -17.92 9.45
C ALA A 222 -4.22 -19.12 8.50
N LYS A 223 -5.03 -20.17 8.70
CA LYS A 223 -5.07 -21.37 7.84
C LYS A 223 -5.46 -21.09 6.39
N ASP A 224 -6.11 -19.95 6.11
CA ASP A 224 -6.54 -19.60 4.76
C ASP A 224 -5.35 -19.28 3.84
N ILE A 225 -4.20 -18.88 4.39
CA ILE A 225 -3.03 -18.41 3.63
C ILE A 225 -2.58 -19.38 2.54
N LEU A 226 -2.56 -20.68 2.84
CA LEU A 226 -2.18 -21.70 1.86
C LEU A 226 -3.15 -21.75 0.68
N SER A 227 -4.45 -21.59 0.94
CA SER A 227 -5.49 -21.60 -0.10
C SER A 227 -5.50 -20.31 -0.92
N LEU A 228 -5.15 -19.19 -0.28
CA LEU A 228 -5.05 -17.88 -0.93
C LEU A 228 -3.78 -17.74 -1.78
N GLY A 229 -2.78 -18.60 -1.57
CA GLY A 229 -1.53 -18.58 -2.33
C GLY A 229 -0.71 -17.31 -2.10
N LEU A 230 -0.77 -16.75 -0.89
CA LEU A 230 -0.10 -15.49 -0.56
C LEU A 230 1.36 -15.70 -0.18
N GLY A 231 2.22 -14.85 -0.75
CA GLY A 231 3.63 -14.75 -0.38
C GLY A 231 4.54 -15.85 -0.91
N SER A 232 5.79 -15.76 -0.50
CA SER A 232 6.81 -16.75 -0.84
C SER A 232 6.79 -17.91 0.14
N THR A 233 6.99 -19.12 -0.37
CA THR A 233 7.15 -20.34 0.43
C THR A 233 8.63 -20.54 0.74
N SER A 234 9.03 -20.48 2.02
CA SER A 234 10.40 -20.79 2.41
C SER A 234 10.52 -22.29 2.70
N SER A 235 11.51 -22.97 2.13
CA SER A 235 11.91 -24.32 2.54
C SER A 235 12.91 -24.18 3.69
N LEU A 236 12.60 -24.69 4.88
CA LEU A 236 13.59 -24.79 5.96
C LEU A 236 14.62 -25.86 5.59
N LEU A 237 15.89 -25.47 5.39
CA LEU A 237 16.98 -26.43 5.26
C LEU A 237 17.25 -27.05 6.64
N SER A 238 16.81 -28.30 6.85
CA SER A 238 17.32 -29.10 7.96
C SER A 238 18.68 -29.66 7.53
N ASP A 239 19.77 -29.03 7.99
CA ASP A 239 21.05 -29.72 8.09
C ASP A 239 20.90 -30.75 9.22
N GLY A 240 20.53 -31.98 8.87
CA GLY A 240 20.28 -33.03 9.83
C GLY A 240 19.47 -34.16 9.24
N ASN A 241 20.13 -35.30 9.08
CA ASN A 241 19.65 -36.56 8.55
C ASN A 241 18.54 -37.19 9.42
N ASP A 242 17.33 -36.64 9.39
CA ASP A 242 16.12 -37.28 9.89
C ASP A 242 14.94 -36.95 8.97
N GLY A 243 14.18 -37.98 8.58
CA GLY A 243 13.12 -37.93 7.55
C GLY A 243 11.87 -37.13 7.92
N ASN A 244 12.03 -35.89 8.36
CA ASN A 244 10.94 -34.96 8.66
C ASN A 244 10.69 -34.05 7.46
N SER A 245 9.45 -34.02 6.97
CA SER A 245 9.03 -33.18 5.84
C SER A 245 9.38 -31.72 6.11
N ILE A 246 10.10 -31.08 5.18
CA ILE A 246 10.42 -29.65 5.25
C ILE A 246 9.10 -28.86 5.30
N ALA A 247 8.77 -28.32 6.48
CA ALA A 247 7.58 -27.49 6.63
C ALA A 247 7.82 -26.16 5.92
N SER A 248 7.19 -25.99 4.76
CA SER A 248 7.20 -24.71 4.08
C SER A 248 6.19 -23.76 4.69
N LEU A 249 6.68 -22.68 5.29
CA LEU A 249 5.84 -21.65 5.89
C LEU A 249 5.71 -20.47 4.91
N PRO A 250 4.52 -20.19 4.36
CA PRO A 250 4.29 -19.02 3.52
C PRO A 250 4.60 -17.73 4.28
N LEU A 251 5.02 -16.69 3.58
CA LEU A 251 5.27 -15.35 4.15
C LEU A 251 6.33 -15.29 5.26
N TRP A 252 7.12 -16.35 5.50
CA TRP A 252 8.06 -16.38 6.61
C TRP A 252 9.15 -15.30 6.50
N ASN A 253 9.72 -15.15 5.31
CA ASN A 253 10.80 -14.19 5.06
C ASN A 253 10.26 -12.76 5.16
N GLU A 254 9.07 -12.55 4.62
CA GLU A 254 8.30 -11.30 4.65
C GLU A 254 7.99 -10.89 6.10
N TYR A 255 7.41 -11.80 6.90
CA TYR A 255 7.12 -11.57 8.31
C TYR A 255 8.38 -11.27 9.12
N ARG A 256 9.46 -12.04 8.92
CA ARG A 256 10.73 -11.82 9.63
C ARG A 256 11.25 -10.41 9.39
N ALA A 257 11.26 -9.96 8.12
CA ALA A 257 11.71 -8.62 7.78
C ALA A 257 10.83 -7.52 8.42
N ILE A 258 9.50 -7.73 8.49
CA ILE A 258 8.58 -6.82 9.17
C ILE A 258 8.84 -6.79 10.67
N ALA A 259 8.96 -7.96 11.30
CA ALA A 259 9.18 -8.10 12.74
C ALA A 259 10.50 -7.44 13.19
N ASP A 260 11.56 -7.65 12.42
CA ASP A 260 12.87 -7.04 12.67
C ASP A 260 12.79 -5.51 12.54
N ALA A 261 12.05 -4.97 11.55
CA ALA A 261 11.87 -3.53 11.37
C ALA A 261 11.06 -2.84 12.48
N LEU A 262 10.22 -3.63 13.17
CA LEU A 262 9.37 -3.21 14.30
C LEU A 262 10.03 -3.43 15.67
N ASP A 263 11.26 -3.93 15.69
CA ASP A 263 11.99 -4.26 16.91
C ASP A 263 11.18 -5.21 17.81
N LEU A 264 10.59 -6.27 17.23
CA LEU A 264 9.88 -7.31 17.99
C LEU A 264 10.86 -8.31 18.60
N THR A 265 10.76 -8.53 19.91
CA THR A 265 11.56 -9.50 20.65
C THR A 265 11.17 -10.94 20.31
N GLU A 266 12.04 -11.91 20.59
CA GLU A 266 11.71 -13.33 20.40
C GLU A 266 10.50 -13.76 21.25
N LEU A 267 10.38 -13.23 22.47
CA LEU A 267 9.24 -13.46 23.35
C LEU A 267 7.93 -12.95 22.73
N GLU A 268 7.95 -11.73 22.18
CA GLU A 268 6.82 -11.18 21.44
C GLU A 268 6.45 -12.04 20.20
N ARG A 269 7.38 -12.81 19.64
CA ARG A 269 7.16 -13.58 18.39
C ARG A 269 6.79 -15.04 18.60
N ALA A 270 7.30 -15.67 19.66
CA ALA A 270 7.37 -17.13 19.79
C ALA A 270 6.30 -17.76 20.69
N SER A 271 5.52 -16.97 21.44
CA SER A 271 4.46 -17.54 22.28
C SER A 271 3.31 -18.08 21.43
N ASP A 272 2.83 -19.27 21.77
CA ASP A 272 1.57 -19.81 21.24
C ASP A 272 0.43 -18.82 21.57
N GLY A 273 -0.34 -18.42 20.56
CA GLY A 273 -1.33 -17.34 20.68
C GLY A 273 -0.75 -15.92 20.81
N SER A 274 0.54 -15.71 20.55
CA SER A 274 1.11 -14.35 20.52
C SER A 274 0.41 -13.46 19.49
N LEU A 275 0.07 -12.24 19.92
CA LEU A 275 -0.48 -11.15 19.11
C LEU A 275 0.46 -10.69 18.00
N PHE A 276 1.74 -11.04 18.05
CA PHE A 276 2.73 -10.64 17.04
C PHE A 276 3.41 -11.83 16.36
N SER A 277 2.83 -13.02 16.47
CA SER A 277 3.33 -14.24 15.81
C SER A 277 3.21 -14.22 14.28
N LEU A 278 3.90 -15.15 13.61
CA LEU A 278 3.70 -15.42 12.18
C LEU A 278 2.24 -15.78 11.88
N GLU A 279 1.61 -16.59 12.74
CA GLU A 279 0.22 -17.01 12.58
C GLU A 279 -0.73 -15.79 12.64
N GLN A 280 -0.46 -14.84 13.53
CA GLN A 280 -1.24 -13.62 13.60
C GLN A 280 -1.03 -12.74 12.35
N PHE A 281 0.19 -12.69 11.81
CA PHE A 281 0.44 -12.03 10.52
C PHE A 281 -0.28 -12.73 9.37
N HIS A 282 -0.31 -14.07 9.34
CA HIS A 282 -1.10 -14.86 8.39
C HIS A 282 -2.59 -14.53 8.48
N LYS A 283 -3.13 -14.42 9.69
CA LYS A 283 -4.53 -14.00 9.89
C LYS A 283 -4.78 -12.60 9.31
N ILE A 284 -3.91 -11.64 9.60
CA ILE A 284 -4.04 -10.27 9.08
C ILE A 284 -3.93 -10.23 7.55
N ALA A 285 -3.02 -10.99 6.95
CA ALA A 285 -2.89 -11.09 5.50
C ALA A 285 -4.11 -11.75 4.84
N ALA A 286 -4.68 -12.80 5.45
CA ALA A 286 -5.93 -13.40 4.99
C ALA A 286 -7.10 -12.41 5.07
N ILE A 287 -7.18 -11.64 6.16
CA ILE A 287 -8.17 -10.56 6.30
C ILE A 287 -7.99 -9.51 5.20
N ALA A 288 -6.75 -9.05 4.97
CA ALA A 288 -6.47 -8.10 3.90
C ALA A 288 -6.95 -8.63 2.55
N GLN A 289 -6.60 -9.87 2.20
CA GLN A 289 -6.92 -10.47 0.90
C GLN A 289 -8.42 -10.64 0.66
N ARG A 290 -9.19 -10.99 1.70
CA ARG A 290 -10.62 -11.31 1.56
C ARG A 290 -11.53 -10.09 1.61
N ASN A 291 -11.07 -9.00 2.20
CA ASN A 291 -11.90 -7.81 2.47
C ASN A 291 -11.44 -6.55 1.73
N ALA A 292 -10.21 -6.53 1.20
CA ALA A 292 -9.70 -5.36 0.52
C ALA A 292 -10.31 -5.17 -0.87
N ILE A 293 -10.46 -3.90 -1.25
CA ILE A 293 -10.74 -3.45 -2.59
C ILE A 293 -9.44 -2.88 -3.17
N SER A 294 -9.10 -3.30 -4.38
CA SER A 294 -8.01 -2.67 -5.13
C SER A 294 -8.46 -1.30 -5.63
N LEU A 295 -7.69 -0.28 -5.29
CA LEU A 295 -7.91 1.10 -5.65
C LEU A 295 -6.72 1.62 -6.44
N THR A 296 -6.98 2.62 -7.27
CA THR A 296 -5.96 3.39 -7.96
C THR A 296 -6.25 4.85 -7.70
N THR A 297 -5.26 5.61 -7.24
CA THR A 297 -5.40 7.06 -7.05
C THR A 297 -5.78 7.73 -8.37
N GLY A 298 -6.61 8.77 -8.36
CA GLY A 298 -6.85 9.61 -9.54
C GLY A 298 -5.61 10.38 -10.01
N SER A 299 -5.58 10.69 -11.31
CA SER A 299 -4.53 11.52 -11.92
C SER A 299 -4.52 12.92 -11.31
N PRO A 300 -3.40 13.40 -10.74
CA PRO A 300 -3.29 14.78 -10.29
C PRO A 300 -3.14 15.78 -11.46
N PHE A 301 -3.05 15.30 -12.70
CA PHE A 301 -2.79 16.13 -13.88
C PHE A 301 -3.86 17.19 -14.09
N ARG A 302 -5.14 16.83 -13.94
CA ARG A 302 -6.26 17.76 -14.16
C ARG A 302 -6.19 18.95 -13.22
N THR A 303 -5.99 18.72 -11.92
CA THR A 303 -5.88 19.79 -10.92
C THR A 303 -4.64 20.65 -11.15
N TYR A 304 -3.50 20.03 -11.43
CA TYR A 304 -2.28 20.73 -11.81
C TYR A 304 -2.49 21.63 -13.04
N TYR A 305 -3.10 21.08 -14.10
CA TYR A 305 -3.33 21.77 -15.37
C TYR A 305 -4.22 23.00 -15.17
N GLN A 306 -5.28 22.88 -14.36
CA GLN A 306 -6.14 24.01 -14.01
C GLN A 306 -5.40 25.09 -13.23
N ALA A 307 -4.60 24.73 -12.23
CA ALA A 307 -3.82 25.68 -11.45
C ALA A 307 -2.76 26.40 -12.31
N MET A 308 -2.11 25.67 -13.21
CA MET A 308 -1.13 26.20 -14.17
C MET A 308 -1.76 27.23 -15.12
N ILE A 309 -2.98 26.97 -15.65
CA ILE A 309 -3.69 27.94 -16.49
C ILE A 309 -3.93 29.25 -15.71
N ARG A 310 -4.33 29.17 -14.44
CA ARG A 310 -4.55 30.36 -13.59
C ARG A 310 -3.25 31.16 -13.40
N ARG A 311 -2.12 30.48 -13.17
CA ARG A 311 -0.80 31.12 -12.99
C ARG A 311 -0.20 31.71 -14.27
N THR A 312 -0.62 31.24 -15.44
CA THR A 312 -0.07 31.67 -16.73
C THR A 312 -0.89 32.79 -17.39
N GLY A 313 -1.76 33.47 -16.64
CA GLY A 313 -2.56 34.59 -17.14
C GLY A 313 -3.89 34.17 -17.78
N GLY A 314 -4.35 32.95 -17.53
CA GLY A 314 -5.64 32.47 -17.99
C GLY A 314 -5.61 31.79 -19.37
N ARG A 315 -6.77 31.24 -19.75
CA ARG A 315 -6.94 30.51 -21.01
C ARG A 315 -6.79 31.47 -22.20
N GLY A 316 -5.94 31.11 -23.15
CA GLY A 316 -5.70 31.85 -24.39
C GLY A 316 -4.53 32.82 -24.33
N SER A 317 -3.88 33.02 -23.18
CA SER A 317 -2.71 33.89 -23.09
C SER A 317 -1.50 33.27 -23.82
N SER A 318 -0.61 34.09 -24.38
CA SER A 318 0.61 33.61 -25.05
C SER A 318 1.50 32.82 -24.09
N ARG A 319 1.55 33.25 -22.81
CA ARG A 319 2.31 32.55 -21.75
C ARG A 319 1.72 31.17 -21.46
N GLN A 320 0.39 31.05 -21.40
CA GLN A 320 -0.29 29.77 -21.22
C GLN A 320 -0.05 28.84 -22.40
N GLN A 321 -0.13 29.33 -23.63
CA GLN A 321 0.14 28.53 -24.83
C GLN A 321 1.58 27.98 -24.84
N GLN A 322 2.56 28.82 -24.51
CA GLN A 322 3.95 28.40 -24.40
C GLN A 322 4.14 27.35 -23.31
N THR A 323 3.62 27.59 -22.09
CA THR A 323 3.74 26.62 -20.98
C THR A 323 3.05 25.29 -21.29
N VAL A 324 1.86 25.30 -21.90
CA VAL A 324 1.17 24.06 -22.31
C VAL A 324 2.00 23.28 -23.32
N SER A 325 2.64 23.97 -24.27
CA SER A 325 3.51 23.32 -25.24
C SER A 325 4.74 22.71 -24.58
N ASP A 326 5.32 23.38 -23.58
CA ASP A 326 6.44 22.83 -22.80
C ASP A 326 6.02 21.60 -21.98
N VAL A 327 4.86 21.63 -21.31
CA VAL A 327 4.29 20.46 -20.62
C VAL A 327 4.11 19.30 -21.60
N ALA A 328 3.49 19.55 -22.75
CA ALA A 328 3.25 18.53 -23.77
C ALA A 328 4.56 17.87 -24.24
N ARG A 329 5.60 18.67 -24.54
CA ARG A 329 6.91 18.13 -24.92
C ARG A 329 7.54 17.30 -23.81
N ARG A 330 7.47 17.77 -22.55
CA ARG A 330 8.04 17.04 -21.39
C ARG A 330 7.30 15.74 -21.08
N LEU A 331 6.02 15.65 -21.43
CA LEU A 331 5.25 14.41 -21.34
C LEU A 331 5.46 13.48 -22.54
N GLY A 332 6.11 13.93 -23.63
CA GLY A 332 6.45 13.12 -24.79
C GLY A 332 5.64 13.43 -26.07
N ALA A 333 4.86 14.51 -26.11
CA ALA A 333 4.23 14.98 -27.35
C ALA A 333 5.19 15.81 -28.20
N ASN A 334 5.59 15.24 -29.35
CA ASN A 334 6.52 15.86 -30.28
C ASN A 334 5.95 17.13 -30.97
N ASP A 335 4.64 17.22 -31.14
CA ASP A 335 3.96 18.37 -31.75
C ASP A 335 3.71 19.52 -30.75
N GLY A 336 4.09 19.34 -29.48
CA GLY A 336 3.88 20.31 -28.42
C GLY A 336 2.40 20.54 -28.11
N LYS A 337 1.52 19.57 -28.39
CA LYS A 337 0.10 19.62 -28.05
C LYS A 337 -0.25 18.52 -27.04
N LEU A 338 -1.12 18.85 -26.10
CA LEU A 338 -1.68 17.84 -25.20
C LEU A 338 -2.67 16.97 -25.98
N THR A 339 -2.35 15.69 -26.15
CA THR A 339 -3.26 14.71 -26.72
C THR A 339 -4.29 14.27 -25.67
N ARG A 340 -5.39 13.64 -26.12
CA ARG A 340 -6.40 13.07 -25.21
C ARG A 340 -5.82 11.97 -24.29
N ASP A 341 -4.73 11.35 -24.71
CA ASP A 341 -4.08 10.24 -24.01
C ASP A 341 -3.07 10.71 -22.95
N MET A 342 -2.81 12.02 -22.85
CA MET A 342 -1.85 12.55 -21.87
C MET A 342 -2.25 12.27 -20.42
N ASP A 343 -3.54 12.33 -20.11
CA ASP A 343 -4.02 12.02 -18.77
C ASP A 343 -3.75 10.53 -18.45
N ARG A 344 -4.04 9.63 -19.39
CA ARG A 344 -3.68 8.19 -19.28
C ARG A 344 -2.17 7.99 -19.10
N MET A 345 -1.33 8.73 -19.83
CA MET A 345 0.13 8.64 -19.68
C MET A 345 0.60 9.10 -18.31
N VAL A 346 -0.06 10.11 -17.72
CA VAL A 346 0.21 10.52 -16.33
C VAL A 346 -0.32 9.46 -15.37
N GLU A 347 -1.51 8.91 -15.60
CA GLU A 347 -2.08 7.86 -14.75
C GLU A 347 -1.16 6.65 -14.66
N GLU A 348 -0.67 6.17 -15.80
CA GLU A 348 0.27 5.04 -15.88
C GLU A 348 1.58 5.28 -15.11
N LYS A 349 2.01 6.54 -15.01
CA LYS A 349 3.29 6.91 -14.38
C LYS A 349 3.18 7.40 -12.94
N CYS A 350 2.03 7.94 -12.55
CA CYS A 350 1.87 8.67 -11.28
C CYS A 350 0.74 8.14 -10.38
N CYS A 351 -0.12 7.25 -10.90
CA CYS A 351 -1.17 6.69 -10.07
C CYS A 351 -0.63 5.50 -9.26
N VAL A 352 -0.92 5.52 -7.96
CA VAL A 352 -0.53 4.47 -7.03
C VAL A 352 -1.66 3.44 -6.95
N LYS A 353 -1.34 2.17 -7.22
CA LYS A 353 -2.22 1.04 -6.89
C LYS A 353 -2.15 0.76 -5.40
N MET A 354 -3.29 0.53 -4.77
CA MET A 354 -3.38 0.30 -3.33
C MET A 354 -4.51 -0.65 -2.95
N GLY A 355 -4.41 -1.27 -1.78
CA GLY A 355 -5.52 -1.99 -1.15
C GLY A 355 -6.15 -1.12 -0.06
N GLY A 356 -7.47 -1.12 0.03
CA GLY A 356 -8.22 -0.49 1.12
C GLY A 356 -9.34 -1.40 1.64
N ILE A 357 -9.54 -1.43 2.96
CA ILE A 357 -10.70 -2.09 3.57
C ILE A 357 -11.70 -1.03 4.00
N PHE A 358 -12.93 -1.16 3.53
CA PHE A 358 -14.06 -0.35 3.95
C PHE A 358 -15.02 -1.27 4.69
N THR A 359 -15.07 -1.14 6.02
CA THR A 359 -15.75 -2.12 6.89
C THR A 359 -17.23 -2.32 6.56
N LEU A 360 -17.93 -1.29 6.11
CA LEU A 360 -19.31 -1.40 5.65
C LEU A 360 -19.42 -2.17 4.33
N THR A 361 -18.53 -1.89 3.37
CA THR A 361 -18.52 -2.56 2.06
C THR A 361 -18.03 -3.99 2.15
N ALA A 362 -17.11 -4.29 3.06
CA ALA A 362 -16.61 -5.64 3.32
C ALA A 362 -17.72 -6.61 3.80
N ARG A 363 -18.86 -6.09 4.27
CA ARG A 363 -20.04 -6.88 4.66
C ARG A 363 -20.99 -7.20 3.51
N MET A 364 -20.81 -6.59 2.33
CA MET A 364 -21.68 -6.81 1.18
C MET A 364 -21.28 -8.09 0.45
N ASN A 365 -22.22 -9.01 0.27
CA ASN A 365 -21.95 -10.29 -0.39
C ASN A 365 -21.80 -10.16 -1.90
N HIS A 366 -21.23 -11.21 -2.49
CA HIS A 366 -21.05 -11.31 -3.93
C HIS A 366 -22.31 -11.77 -4.67
N SER A 367 -22.61 -11.13 -5.81
CA SER A 367 -23.42 -11.71 -6.88
C SER A 367 -22.80 -11.44 -8.25
N CYS A 368 -22.86 -12.41 -9.17
CA CYS A 368 -22.49 -12.17 -10.58
C CYS A 368 -23.56 -11.34 -11.33
N ASP A 369 -24.74 -11.17 -10.73
CA ASP A 369 -25.81 -10.23 -11.12
C ASP A 369 -26.12 -9.30 -9.93
N PRO A 370 -25.21 -8.36 -9.61
CA PRO A 370 -25.33 -7.54 -8.41
C PRO A 370 -26.44 -6.48 -8.57
N ASN A 371 -27.04 -6.06 -7.45
CA ASN A 371 -27.99 -4.93 -7.43
C ASN A 371 -27.33 -3.60 -7.06
N ALA A 372 -26.06 -3.61 -6.64
CA ALA A 372 -25.25 -2.42 -6.43
C ALA A 372 -23.86 -2.54 -7.08
N GLU A 373 -23.19 -1.41 -7.27
CA GLU A 373 -21.79 -1.34 -7.69
C GLU A 373 -21.00 -0.37 -6.82
N ILE A 374 -19.71 -0.69 -6.64
CA ILE A 374 -18.75 0.24 -6.06
C ILE A 374 -18.35 1.24 -7.14
N ARG A 375 -18.48 2.54 -6.84
CA ARG A 375 -17.89 3.62 -7.62
C ARG A 375 -16.86 4.32 -6.76
N SER A 376 -15.60 4.29 -7.19
CA SER A 376 -14.48 4.82 -6.41
C SER A 376 -14.12 6.28 -6.72
N GLN A 377 -14.97 7.04 -7.45
CA GLN A 377 -14.77 8.45 -7.87
C GLN A 377 -13.30 8.93 -7.86
N GLU A 378 -12.45 8.44 -8.77
CA GLU A 378 -11.03 8.85 -8.87
C GLU A 378 -10.25 8.94 -7.52
N TYR A 379 -10.67 8.17 -6.50
CA TYR A 379 -10.19 8.16 -5.11
C TYR A 379 -9.58 9.48 -4.62
N VAL A 380 -10.33 10.58 -4.73
CA VAL A 380 -9.84 11.93 -4.42
C VAL A 380 -9.95 12.25 -2.93
N ASP A 381 -10.87 11.61 -2.20
CA ASP A 381 -11.32 11.99 -0.87
C ASP A 381 -11.35 10.85 0.17
N CYS A 382 -10.69 9.72 -0.11
CA CYS A 382 -10.71 8.50 0.73
C CYS A 382 -12.07 7.81 0.85
N ASN A 383 -13.05 8.14 0.00
CA ASN A 383 -14.37 7.52 0.05
C ASN A 383 -14.60 6.59 -1.13
N ILE A 384 -15.53 5.65 -0.94
CA ILE A 384 -16.11 4.87 -2.01
C ILE A 384 -17.63 4.98 -1.93
N ASP A 385 -18.28 5.06 -3.08
CA ASP A 385 -19.73 5.06 -3.17
C ASP A 385 -20.23 3.65 -3.48
N ILE A 386 -21.35 3.30 -2.86
CA ILE A 386 -22.14 2.14 -3.26
C ILE A 386 -23.41 2.66 -3.94
N VAL A 387 -23.53 2.39 -5.23
CA VAL A 387 -24.62 2.91 -6.05
C VAL A 387 -25.52 1.77 -6.50
N ALA A 388 -26.83 1.92 -6.30
CA ALA A 388 -27.82 0.97 -6.80
C ALA A 388 -27.80 0.93 -8.34
N LYS A 389 -27.80 -0.27 -8.91
CA LYS A 389 -27.87 -0.53 -10.36
C LYS A 389 -29.28 -0.78 -10.86
N LYS A 390 -30.16 -1.14 -9.93
CA LYS A 390 -31.58 -1.47 -10.13
C LYS A 390 -32.32 -1.14 -8.84
N ASP A 391 -33.64 -1.12 -8.90
CA ASP A 391 -34.47 -0.94 -7.70
C ASP A 391 -34.15 -2.04 -6.67
N ILE A 392 -34.00 -1.66 -5.42
CA ILE A 392 -33.69 -2.54 -4.29
C ILE A 392 -34.88 -2.50 -3.32
N GLY A 393 -35.54 -3.64 -3.12
CA GLY A 393 -36.68 -3.75 -2.22
C GLY A 393 -36.28 -3.63 -0.74
N ARG A 394 -37.24 -3.25 0.11
CA ARG A 394 -37.01 -3.27 1.57
C ARG A 394 -36.71 -4.70 2.04
N GLY A 395 -35.56 -4.88 2.70
CA GLY A 395 -35.11 -6.18 3.19
C GLY A 395 -34.41 -7.04 2.12
N GLU A 396 -34.30 -6.55 0.88
CA GLU A 396 -33.46 -7.18 -0.14
C GLU A 396 -31.98 -7.00 0.22
N GLU A 397 -31.21 -8.07 0.09
CA GLU A 397 -29.77 -8.03 0.33
C GLU A 397 -29.06 -7.17 -0.73
N ILE A 398 -28.16 -6.29 -0.29
CA ILE A 398 -27.31 -5.52 -1.20
C ILE A 398 -26.08 -6.37 -1.57
N CYS A 399 -25.98 -6.70 -2.85
CA CYS A 399 -24.88 -7.49 -3.39
C CYS A 399 -24.07 -6.69 -4.41
N ILE A 400 -22.75 -6.85 -4.35
CA ILE A 400 -21.77 -6.29 -5.30
C ILE A 400 -21.07 -7.42 -6.07
N SER A 401 -20.35 -7.09 -7.15
CA SER A 401 -19.49 -8.08 -7.80
C SER A 401 -18.05 -7.95 -7.31
N TYR A 402 -17.47 -9.02 -6.78
CA TYR A 402 -16.05 -9.06 -6.39
C TYR A 402 -15.13 -9.28 -7.58
N VAL A 403 -15.66 -9.86 -8.66
CA VAL A 403 -14.90 -10.21 -9.87
C VAL A 403 -15.34 -9.35 -11.03
N ASN A 404 -14.43 -9.08 -11.96
CA ASN A 404 -14.75 -8.31 -13.15
C ASN A 404 -15.65 -9.14 -14.07
N VAL A 405 -16.91 -8.76 -14.18
CA VAL A 405 -17.89 -9.41 -15.06
C VAL A 405 -17.87 -8.83 -16.47
N GLY A 406 -17.23 -7.67 -16.69
CA GLY A 406 -17.25 -6.92 -17.95
C GLY A 406 -18.62 -6.32 -18.29
N PRO A 407 -18.69 -5.38 -19.25
CA PRO A 407 -19.94 -4.71 -19.64
C PRO A 407 -20.91 -5.65 -20.37
N ASN A 408 -20.39 -6.66 -21.08
CA ASN A 408 -21.17 -7.70 -21.77
C ASN A 408 -20.82 -9.07 -21.17
N PRO A 409 -21.31 -9.38 -19.97
CA PRO A 409 -20.83 -10.54 -19.24
C PRO A 409 -21.40 -11.82 -19.87
N SER A 410 -20.53 -12.62 -20.50
CA SER A 410 -20.95 -13.89 -21.11
C SER A 410 -21.46 -14.89 -20.05
N ASN A 411 -22.53 -15.61 -20.39
CA ASN A 411 -23.03 -16.77 -19.64
C ASN A 411 -22.45 -18.09 -20.16
N SER A 412 -21.36 -18.05 -20.94
CA SER A 412 -20.68 -19.27 -21.38
C SER A 412 -20.14 -20.06 -20.19
N ILE A 413 -20.04 -21.39 -20.36
CA ILE A 413 -19.42 -22.29 -19.38
C ILE A 413 -18.00 -21.82 -19.02
N ILE A 414 -17.26 -21.31 -20.00
CA ILE A 414 -15.91 -20.77 -19.80
C ILE A 414 -15.95 -19.57 -18.85
N ALA A 415 -16.86 -18.61 -19.08
CA ALA A 415 -17.00 -17.44 -18.23
C ALA A 415 -17.47 -17.81 -16.81
N ARG A 416 -18.40 -18.75 -16.67
CA ARG A 416 -18.84 -19.29 -15.37
C ARG A 416 -17.66 -19.92 -14.62
N ASN A 417 -16.91 -20.82 -15.27
CA ASN A 417 -15.78 -21.51 -14.65
C ASN A 417 -14.67 -20.53 -14.24
N ARG A 418 -14.42 -19.48 -15.04
CA ARG A 418 -13.49 -18.41 -14.67
C ARG A 418 -13.93 -17.70 -13.38
N ARG A 419 -15.19 -17.25 -13.29
CA ARG A 419 -15.72 -16.60 -12.08
C ARG A 419 -15.64 -17.52 -10.86
N GLN A 420 -16.06 -18.78 -11.00
CA GLN A 420 -16.00 -19.75 -9.91
C GLN A 420 -14.57 -20.00 -9.43
N ARG A 421 -13.61 -20.13 -10.36
CA ARG A 421 -12.20 -20.28 -10.02
C ARG A 421 -11.70 -19.07 -9.23
N GLU A 422 -11.96 -17.87 -9.73
CA GLU A 422 -11.51 -16.63 -9.07
C GLU A 422 -12.11 -16.47 -7.68
N LEU A 423 -13.42 -16.72 -7.52
CA LEU A 423 -14.10 -16.67 -6.22
C LEU A 423 -13.61 -17.74 -5.26
N ARG A 424 -13.38 -18.97 -5.74
CA ARG A 424 -12.83 -20.05 -4.93
C ARG A 424 -11.41 -19.76 -4.48
N THR A 425 -10.56 -19.23 -5.35
CA THR A 425 -9.15 -18.96 -5.04
C THR A 425 -8.99 -17.75 -4.12
N ARG A 426 -9.76 -16.67 -4.32
CA ARG A 426 -9.57 -15.41 -3.58
C ARG A 426 -10.48 -15.23 -2.37
N TYR A 427 -11.67 -15.81 -2.42
CA TYR A 427 -12.73 -15.59 -1.42
C TYR A 427 -13.22 -16.89 -0.76
N LEU A 428 -12.68 -18.05 -1.19
CA LEU A 428 -12.90 -19.36 -0.57
C LEU A 428 -14.37 -19.82 -0.54
N PHE A 429 -15.18 -19.44 -1.55
CA PHE A 429 -16.57 -19.90 -1.67
C PHE A 429 -16.95 -20.25 -3.12
N HIS A 430 -18.07 -20.96 -3.27
CA HIS A 430 -18.68 -21.26 -4.57
C HIS A 430 -19.92 -20.39 -4.78
N CYS A 431 -19.99 -19.66 -5.89
CA CYS A 431 -21.11 -18.77 -6.16
C CYS A 431 -22.35 -19.55 -6.64
N GLN A 432 -23.49 -19.29 -6.01
CA GLN A 432 -24.76 -19.94 -6.32
C GLN A 432 -25.80 -18.98 -6.91
N CYS A 433 -25.39 -17.76 -7.32
CA CYS A 433 -26.31 -16.81 -7.92
C CYS A 433 -26.97 -17.36 -9.20
N SER A 434 -28.07 -16.75 -9.64
CA SER A 434 -28.85 -17.15 -10.82
C SER A 434 -28.03 -17.34 -12.09
N ARG A 435 -26.94 -16.58 -12.25
CA ARG A 435 -26.02 -16.69 -13.40
C ARG A 435 -25.04 -17.85 -13.32
N CYS A 436 -24.76 -18.32 -12.12
CA CYS A 436 -23.91 -19.47 -11.89
C CYS A 436 -24.74 -20.75 -11.77
N ALA A 437 -25.99 -20.68 -11.32
CA ALA A 437 -26.86 -21.85 -11.26
C ALA A 437 -27.31 -22.37 -12.64
N ARG A 438 -27.19 -21.55 -13.69
CA ARG A 438 -27.62 -21.85 -15.06
C ARG A 438 -26.48 -22.38 -15.93
#